data_AF-A0A932EGZ7-F1
#
_entry.id   AF-A0A932EGZ7-F1
#
_cell.length_a   1.000
_cell.length_b   1.000
_cell.length_c   1.000
_cell.angle_alpha   90.00
_cell.angle_beta   90.00
_cell.angle_gamma   90.00
#
_symmetry.space_group_name_H-M   'P 1'
#
loop_
_entity.id
_entity.type
_entity.pdbx_description
1 polymer ?
#
loop_
_entity_poly.entity_id
_entity_poly.type
_entity_poly.pdbx_seq_one_letter_code
_entity_poly.pdbx_strand_id
1 'polypeptide(L)'
;MRSFKLLVLMLLPTLPLRAQGWIEPPPGRPQFGIVKVRGEVNVRIVGRVAQIEVEEWFRNQGGGLGEGDYLYPLPGEAVFSNYSLFQGDQELRGETMDAQRARAIYEEIVRRKKDPALIELAGHGLIRARVFPINPGETRRITLRYTQMMPRLGDALQFRYAAGGRYGGVPRNVEGAQGPIRTPETVPMAFRMVADSGAMFRDPFSPTHELRVERHRARLVVRPASELTGDLSVFLPLAGGLVGMTVATHRPNGEAGYFMLTVVPAATDAASVPRDVTVVLDIS
;
A
#
# COMPACT_ATOMS: atom_id res chain seq x y z
N MET A 1 -38.33 28.22 13.24
CA MET A 1 -37.48 27.97 12.06
C MET A 1 -36.05 28.41 12.37
N ARG A 2 -35.16 27.46 12.70
CA ARG A 2 -33.70 27.71 12.71
C ARG A 2 -33.07 26.58 11.90
N SER A 3 -32.51 26.96 10.76
CA SER A 3 -31.95 26.09 9.74
C SER A 3 -30.72 25.34 10.24
N PHE A 4 -30.81 24.02 10.30
CA PHE A 4 -29.71 23.11 10.56
C PHE A 4 -28.88 23.00 9.27
N LYS A 5 -27.68 23.60 9.23
CA LYS A 5 -26.74 23.38 8.11
C LYS A 5 -25.92 22.13 8.42
N LEU A 6 -26.31 21.04 7.75
CA LEU A 6 -25.61 19.76 7.70
C LEU A 6 -24.20 19.99 7.15
N LEU A 7 -23.17 19.79 7.98
CA LEU A 7 -21.78 19.82 7.56
C LEU A 7 -21.50 18.50 6.82
N VAL A 8 -21.51 18.54 5.49
CA VAL A 8 -21.15 17.40 4.65
C VAL A 8 -19.64 17.20 4.73
N LEU A 9 -19.22 16.07 5.30
CA LEU A 9 -17.84 15.60 5.32
C LEU A 9 -17.46 15.18 3.89
N MET A 10 -16.88 16.09 3.10
CA MET A 10 -16.27 15.73 1.82
C MET A 10 -14.96 14.99 2.07
N LEU A 11 -14.99 13.66 1.92
CA LEU A 11 -13.78 12.85 1.70
C LEU A 11 -13.19 13.22 0.34
N LEU A 12 -12.07 13.96 0.32
CA LEU A 12 -11.27 14.20 -0.89
C LEU A 12 -10.12 13.19 -0.98
N PRO A 13 -9.80 12.70 -2.19
CA PRO A 13 -8.96 11.52 -2.36
C PRO A 13 -7.51 11.86 -2.07
N THR A 14 -6.85 11.04 -1.25
CA THR A 14 -5.39 10.93 -1.24
C THR A 14 -4.96 10.53 -2.65
N LEU A 15 -4.12 11.34 -3.32
CA LEU A 15 -3.59 10.96 -4.63
C LEU A 15 -2.79 9.65 -4.43
N PRO A 16 -3.29 8.54 -4.99
CA PRO A 16 -2.78 7.22 -4.66
C PRO A 16 -1.43 7.01 -5.35
N LEU A 17 -0.47 6.41 -4.63
CA LEU A 17 0.71 5.85 -5.28
C LEU A 17 0.24 4.53 -5.92
N ARG A 18 -0.03 4.55 -7.22
CA ARG A 18 -0.67 3.43 -7.93
C ARG A 18 0.34 2.42 -8.46
N ALA A 19 0.92 1.58 -7.59
CA ALA A 19 1.43 0.27 -8.02
C ALA A 19 1.94 -0.60 -6.89
N GLN A 20 1.67 -1.90 -7.05
CA GLN A 20 2.41 -2.98 -6.41
C GLN A 20 2.80 -4.01 -7.48
N GLY A 21 4.09 -4.37 -7.50
CA GLY A 21 4.76 -5.40 -8.32
C GLY A 21 3.99 -6.03 -9.48
N TRP A 22 4.47 -5.87 -10.71
CA TRP A 22 3.95 -6.64 -11.85
C TRP A 22 5.08 -7.24 -12.68
N ILE A 23 4.75 -8.22 -13.51
CA ILE A 23 5.70 -8.75 -14.48
C ILE A 23 5.32 -8.17 -15.85
N GLU A 24 6.28 -7.48 -16.47
CA GLU A 24 6.16 -6.93 -17.81
C GLU A 24 6.74 -7.92 -18.83
N PRO A 25 5.99 -8.31 -19.88
CA PRO A 25 6.53 -9.16 -20.94
C PRO A 25 7.70 -8.49 -21.67
N PRO A 26 8.61 -9.28 -22.27
CA PRO A 26 9.59 -8.76 -23.20
C PRO A 26 8.91 -8.01 -24.37
N PRO A 27 9.56 -6.99 -24.93
CA PRO A 27 9.08 -6.32 -26.13
C PRO A 27 8.80 -7.34 -27.26
N GLY A 28 7.67 -7.19 -27.96
CA GLY A 28 7.31 -8.04 -29.09
C GLY A 28 6.61 -9.37 -28.75
N ARG A 29 6.39 -9.70 -27.46
CA ARG A 29 5.60 -10.87 -27.03
C ARG A 29 4.28 -10.45 -26.35
N PRO A 30 3.20 -10.18 -27.13
CA PRO A 30 1.95 -9.64 -26.58
C PRO A 30 1.06 -10.68 -25.86
N GLN A 31 1.24 -11.98 -26.13
CA GLN A 31 0.51 -13.04 -25.41
C GLN A 31 1.20 -13.32 -24.07
N PHE A 32 0.77 -12.59 -23.05
CA PHE A 32 1.30 -12.68 -21.70
C PHE A 32 0.24 -13.30 -20.78
N GLY A 33 0.41 -14.59 -20.46
CA GLY A 33 -0.50 -15.33 -19.59
C GLY A 33 -0.17 -15.21 -18.10
N ILE A 34 0.84 -14.42 -17.71
CA ILE A 34 1.25 -14.33 -16.32
C ILE A 34 0.39 -13.31 -15.59
N VAL A 35 -0.34 -13.77 -14.58
CA VAL A 35 -1.22 -12.94 -13.75
C VAL A 35 -0.84 -13.07 -12.29
N LYS A 36 -0.94 -11.98 -11.53
CA LYS A 36 -0.83 -12.03 -10.07
C LYS A 36 -2.07 -12.71 -9.51
N VAL A 37 -1.90 -13.65 -8.58
CA VAL A 37 -3.00 -14.41 -7.97
C VAL A 37 -3.09 -14.25 -6.45
N ARG A 38 -2.02 -13.77 -5.80
CA ARG A 38 -1.98 -13.49 -4.36
C ARG A 38 -0.90 -12.47 -4.05
N GLY A 39 -1.12 -11.67 -3.01
CA GLY A 39 -0.10 -10.84 -2.39
C GLY A 39 -0.11 -10.95 -0.86
N GLU A 40 1.06 -10.87 -0.23
CA GLU A 40 1.21 -10.83 1.22
C GLU A 40 2.27 -9.81 1.62
N VAL A 41 1.99 -9.09 2.70
CA VAL A 41 2.80 -7.96 3.18
C VAL A 41 3.05 -8.14 4.66
N ASN A 42 4.30 -8.33 5.01
CA ASN A 42 4.75 -8.44 6.38
C ASN A 42 5.64 -7.25 6.71
N VAL A 43 5.25 -6.47 7.72
CA VAL A 43 5.97 -5.28 8.17
C VAL A 43 6.42 -5.49 9.61
N ARG A 44 7.72 -5.34 9.86
CA ARG A 44 8.30 -5.35 11.21
C ARG A 44 8.87 -3.96 11.52
N ILE A 45 8.38 -3.35 12.59
CA ILE A 45 8.80 -2.03 13.04
C ILE A 45 9.84 -2.20 14.16
N VAL A 46 11.01 -1.64 13.92
CA VAL A 46 12.12 -1.57 14.88
C VAL A 46 12.49 -0.09 15.06
N GLY A 47 12.06 0.51 16.16
CA GLY A 47 12.17 1.95 16.38
C GLY A 47 11.42 2.74 15.30
N ARG A 48 12.16 3.45 14.43
CA ARG A 48 11.61 4.24 13.32
C ARG A 48 11.77 3.57 11.94
N VAL A 49 12.39 2.40 11.90
CA VAL A 49 12.62 1.65 10.66
C VAL A 49 11.49 0.63 10.50
N ALA A 50 10.87 0.62 9.33
CA ALA A 50 10.01 -0.46 8.90
C ALA A 50 10.83 -1.41 8.01
N GLN A 51 10.89 -2.68 8.39
CA GLN A 51 11.39 -3.80 7.59
C GLN A 51 10.18 -4.42 6.90
N ILE A 52 10.16 -4.42 5.57
CA ILE A 52 9.02 -4.85 4.76
C ILE A 52 9.43 -6.08 3.97
N GLU A 53 8.60 -7.11 4.02
CA GLU A 53 8.64 -8.28 3.15
C GLU A 53 7.33 -8.33 2.36
N VAL A 54 7.46 -8.26 1.04
CA VAL A 54 6.37 -8.38 0.08
C VAL A 54 6.53 -9.71 -0.63
N GLU A 55 5.53 -10.57 -0.53
CA GLU A 55 5.45 -11.81 -1.30
C GLU A 55 4.31 -11.71 -2.33
N GLU A 56 4.60 -12.04 -3.57
CA GLU A 56 3.64 -12.00 -4.67
C GLU A 56 3.70 -13.29 -5.47
N TRP A 57 2.54 -13.88 -5.73
CA TRP A 57 2.42 -15.11 -6.50
C TRP A 57 1.89 -14.77 -7.89
N PHE A 58 2.65 -15.20 -8.89
CA PHE A 58 2.33 -15.01 -10.30
C PHE A 58 2.09 -16.37 -10.96
N ARG A 59 0.92 -16.57 -11.56
CA ARG A 59 0.57 -17.79 -12.26
C ARG A 59 0.65 -17.61 -13.76
N ASN A 60 1.35 -18.49 -14.45
CA ASN A 60 1.31 -18.55 -15.92
C ASN A 60 0.06 -19.33 -16.38
N GLN A 61 -0.94 -18.60 -16.87
CA GLN A 61 -2.16 -19.14 -17.46
C GLN A 61 -2.05 -19.35 -18.99
N GLY A 62 -0.90 -19.03 -19.59
CA GLY A 62 -0.63 -19.26 -21.00
C GLY A 62 -0.17 -20.69 -21.28
N GLY A 63 -0.20 -21.09 -22.56
CA GLY A 63 0.26 -22.41 -23.00
C GLY A 63 1.78 -22.52 -23.23
N GLY A 64 2.53 -21.43 -23.12
CA GLY A 64 3.96 -21.36 -23.39
C GLY A 64 4.79 -20.97 -22.17
N LEU A 65 6.11 -21.10 -22.29
CA LEU A 65 7.07 -20.67 -21.27
C LEU A 65 6.96 -19.16 -21.02
N GLY A 66 6.68 -18.78 -19.79
CA GLY A 66 6.55 -17.40 -19.36
C GLY A 66 7.89 -16.79 -18.97
N GLU A 67 8.10 -15.54 -19.37
CA GLU A 67 9.27 -14.74 -19.02
C GLU A 67 8.87 -13.27 -18.96
N GLY A 68 9.56 -12.47 -18.15
CA GLY A 68 9.36 -11.03 -18.12
C GLY A 68 10.19 -10.34 -17.06
N ASP A 69 10.07 -9.02 -16.99
CA ASP A 69 10.73 -8.21 -15.98
C ASP A 69 9.73 -7.92 -14.85
N TYR A 70 10.05 -8.35 -13.65
CA TYR A 70 9.38 -7.91 -12.43
C TYR A 70 9.73 -6.45 -12.17
N LEU A 71 8.70 -5.61 -12.12
CA LEU A 71 8.77 -4.18 -11.92
C LEU A 71 8.07 -3.83 -10.62
N TYR A 72 8.81 -3.24 -9.67
CA TYR A 72 8.30 -2.80 -8.38
C TYR A 72 8.61 -1.32 -8.15
N PRO A 73 7.62 -0.43 -8.25
CA PRO A 73 7.80 0.99 -7.97
C PRO A 73 8.12 1.21 -6.50
N LEU A 74 9.14 2.04 -6.26
CA LEU A 74 9.56 2.36 -4.91
C LEU A 74 8.68 3.48 -4.33
N PRO A 75 8.25 3.37 -3.06
CA PRO A 75 7.42 4.39 -2.44
C PRO A 75 8.24 5.68 -2.18
N GLY A 76 8.14 6.66 -3.08
CA GLY A 76 8.55 8.07 -2.87
C GLY A 76 9.85 8.30 -2.07
N GLU A 77 9.84 9.30 -1.17
CA GLU A 77 10.97 9.73 -0.31
C GLU A 77 11.44 8.68 0.73
N ALA A 78 11.08 7.40 0.57
CA ALA A 78 11.62 6.35 1.41
C ALA A 78 13.14 6.27 1.24
N VAL A 79 13.87 6.54 2.32
CA VAL A 79 15.29 6.19 2.40
C VAL A 79 15.38 4.68 2.39
N PHE A 80 15.65 4.15 1.20
CA PHE A 80 15.75 2.73 0.91
C PHE A 80 17.20 2.31 1.11
N SER A 81 17.46 1.51 2.14
CA SER A 81 18.84 1.14 2.50
C SER A 81 19.29 -0.14 1.81
N ASN A 82 18.54 -1.23 1.98
CA ASN A 82 18.90 -2.57 1.53
C ASN A 82 17.68 -3.27 0.93
N TYR A 83 17.91 -4.10 -0.08
CA TYR A 83 16.92 -5.02 -0.61
C TYR A 83 17.49 -6.37 -0.99
N SER A 84 16.58 -7.33 -1.05
CA SER A 84 16.85 -8.65 -1.62
C SER A 84 15.60 -9.11 -2.34
N LEU A 85 15.77 -9.65 -3.54
CA LEU A 85 14.67 -10.14 -4.35
C LEU A 85 14.90 -11.62 -4.62
N PHE A 86 13.87 -12.43 -4.41
CA PHE A 86 13.94 -13.89 -4.61
C PHE A 86 12.86 -14.37 -5.55
N GLN A 87 13.17 -15.43 -6.27
CA GLN A 87 12.25 -16.23 -7.06
C GLN A 87 12.28 -17.66 -6.48
N GLY A 88 11.28 -18.01 -5.67
CA GLY A 88 11.39 -19.20 -4.81
C GLY A 88 12.54 -19.03 -3.82
N ASP A 89 13.54 -19.91 -3.89
CA ASP A 89 14.74 -19.85 -3.04
C ASP A 89 15.95 -19.23 -3.75
N GLN A 90 15.82 -18.88 -5.03
CA GLN A 90 16.88 -18.28 -5.82
C GLN A 90 16.88 -16.76 -5.69
N GLU A 91 18.02 -16.17 -5.31
CA GLU A 91 18.19 -14.72 -5.35
C GLU A 91 18.24 -14.21 -6.80
N LEU A 92 17.44 -13.20 -7.08
CA LEU A 92 17.42 -12.49 -8.35
C LEU A 92 18.36 -11.28 -8.27
N ARG A 93 19.14 -11.08 -9.34
CA ARG A 93 19.84 -9.81 -9.55
C ARG A 93 18.82 -8.76 -9.98
N GLY A 94 18.39 -7.94 -9.02
CA GLY A 94 17.64 -6.73 -9.29
C GLY A 94 18.54 -5.57 -9.67
N GLU A 95 17.98 -4.60 -10.39
CA GLU A 95 18.54 -3.27 -10.57
C GLU A 95 17.59 -2.27 -9.92
N THR A 96 18.15 -1.36 -9.12
CA THR A 96 17.41 -0.22 -8.58
C THR A 96 17.67 1.00 -9.44
N MET A 97 16.59 1.63 -9.88
CA MET A 97 16.60 2.83 -10.70
C MET A 97 16.02 3.99 -9.89
N ASP A 98 16.71 5.12 -9.94
CA ASP A 98 16.17 6.39 -9.45
C ASP A 98 14.97 6.84 -10.30
N ALA A 99 14.24 7.86 -9.82
CA ALA A 99 13.05 8.36 -10.50
C ALA A 99 13.32 8.84 -11.94
N GLN A 100 14.50 9.43 -12.20
CA GLN A 100 14.84 9.93 -13.53
C GLN A 100 15.04 8.78 -14.53
N ARG A 101 15.74 7.71 -14.13
CA ARG A 101 15.93 6.52 -14.97
C ARG A 101 14.65 5.71 -15.11
N ALA A 102 13.89 5.55 -14.03
CA ALA A 102 12.64 4.82 -14.02
C ALA A 102 11.59 5.46 -14.95
N ARG A 103 11.57 6.80 -15.04
CA ARG A 103 10.65 7.56 -15.91
C ARG A 103 10.61 7.07 -17.35
N ALA A 104 11.77 6.85 -17.98
CA ALA A 104 11.83 6.40 -19.36
C ALA A 104 11.16 5.04 -19.56
N ILE A 105 11.34 4.12 -18.60
CA ILE A 105 10.70 2.79 -18.63
C ILE A 105 9.19 2.92 -18.48
N TYR A 106 8.72 3.74 -17.53
CA TYR A 106 7.28 3.96 -17.35
C TYR A 106 6.65 4.55 -18.62
N GLU A 107 7.23 5.61 -19.19
CA GLU A 107 6.74 6.25 -20.40
C GLU A 107 6.71 5.28 -21.61
N GLU A 108 7.71 4.41 -21.74
CA GLU A 108 7.74 3.38 -22.77
C GLU A 108 6.59 2.36 -22.61
N ILE A 109 6.38 1.87 -21.38
CA ILE A 109 5.31 0.93 -21.07
C ILE A 109 3.94 1.59 -21.29
N VAL A 110 3.76 2.83 -20.84
CA VAL A 110 2.54 3.64 -21.06
C VAL A 110 2.23 3.73 -22.55
N ARG A 111 3.23 4.09 -23.37
CA ARG A 111 3.05 4.22 -24.82
C ARG A 111 2.60 2.89 -25.46
N ARG A 112 3.11 1.77 -24.96
CA ARG A 112 2.77 0.43 -25.45
C ARG A 112 1.40 -0.06 -24.97
N LYS A 113 1.10 0.10 -23.69
CA LYS A 113 -0.11 -0.43 -23.04
C LYS A 113 -1.29 0.54 -22.99
N LYS A 114 -1.06 1.81 -23.34
CA LYS A 114 -2.03 2.91 -23.22
C LYS A 114 -2.65 2.97 -21.81
N ASP A 115 -1.84 2.69 -20.79
CA ASP A 115 -2.28 2.75 -19.40
C ASP A 115 -1.82 4.08 -18.78
N PRO A 116 -2.72 5.07 -18.63
CA PRO A 116 -2.37 6.37 -18.07
C PRO A 116 -1.99 6.29 -16.59
N ALA A 117 -2.37 5.23 -15.86
CA ALA A 117 -2.06 5.11 -14.43
C ALA A 117 -0.56 4.96 -14.14
N LEU A 118 0.26 4.50 -15.09
CA LEU A 118 1.72 4.43 -14.93
C LEU A 118 2.40 5.78 -15.03
N ILE A 119 1.78 6.77 -15.68
CA ILE A 119 2.38 8.10 -15.81
C ILE A 119 2.57 8.72 -14.43
N GLU A 120 1.66 8.45 -13.50
CA GLU A 120 1.75 8.89 -12.10
C GLU A 120 3.02 8.37 -11.41
N LEU A 121 3.55 7.21 -11.85
CA LEU A 121 4.77 6.61 -11.29
C LEU A 121 6.07 7.20 -11.84
N ALA A 122 6.01 8.03 -12.88
CA ALA A 122 7.18 8.65 -13.51
C ALA A 122 8.01 9.56 -12.58
N GLY A 123 7.52 9.83 -11.36
CA GLY A 123 8.25 10.54 -10.29
C GLY A 123 8.84 9.63 -9.21
N HIS A 124 8.74 8.31 -9.34
CA HIS A 124 9.16 7.33 -8.33
C HIS A 124 10.28 6.43 -8.85
N GLY A 125 11.13 5.94 -7.93
CA GLY A 125 12.12 4.93 -8.26
C GLY A 125 11.49 3.59 -8.66
N LEU A 126 12.31 2.66 -9.14
CA LEU A 126 11.87 1.37 -9.65
C LEU A 126 12.89 0.28 -9.30
N ILE A 127 12.43 -0.86 -8.82
CA ILE A 127 13.21 -2.11 -8.86
C ILE A 127 12.78 -2.90 -10.08
N ARG A 128 13.76 -3.35 -10.86
CA ARG A 128 13.57 -4.21 -12.02
C ARG A 128 14.38 -5.49 -11.86
N ALA A 129 13.78 -6.64 -12.10
CA ALA A 129 14.51 -7.90 -12.17
C ALA A 129 13.91 -8.85 -13.19
N ARG A 130 14.75 -9.60 -13.89
CA ARG A 130 14.26 -10.59 -14.85
C ARG A 130 13.77 -11.83 -14.11
N VAL A 131 12.53 -12.23 -14.41
CA VAL A 131 11.88 -13.43 -13.90
C VAL A 131 11.71 -14.42 -15.05
N PHE A 132 12.48 -15.49 -15.00
CA PHE A 132 12.47 -16.56 -15.99
C PHE A 132 13.04 -17.84 -15.37
N PRO A 133 12.58 -19.04 -15.78
CA PRO A 133 11.33 -19.31 -16.51
C PRO A 133 10.12 -19.35 -15.57
N ILE A 134 8.90 -19.22 -16.10
CA ILE A 134 7.65 -19.62 -15.43
C ILE A 134 6.90 -20.59 -16.35
N ASN A 135 6.85 -21.88 -16.01
CA ASN A 135 6.25 -22.91 -16.86
C ASN A 135 4.72 -22.75 -16.99
N PRO A 136 4.09 -23.28 -18.06
CA PRO A 136 2.63 -23.31 -18.18
C PRO A 136 1.96 -23.90 -16.93
N GLY A 137 0.96 -23.21 -16.38
CA GLY A 137 0.25 -23.62 -15.17
C GLY A 137 1.00 -23.39 -13.85
N GLU A 138 2.29 -23.07 -13.90
CA GLU A 138 3.13 -22.85 -12.73
C GLU A 138 2.75 -21.55 -12.02
N THR A 139 2.77 -21.58 -10.68
CA THR A 139 2.69 -20.40 -9.83
C THR A 139 4.06 -20.12 -9.23
N ARG A 140 4.63 -18.96 -9.54
CA ARG A 140 5.92 -18.52 -9.02
C ARG A 140 5.75 -17.48 -7.92
N ARG A 141 6.42 -17.70 -6.79
CA ARG A 141 6.53 -16.71 -5.70
C ARG A 141 7.73 -15.80 -5.94
N ILE A 142 7.49 -14.50 -5.88
CA ILE A 142 8.51 -13.45 -5.87
C ILE A 142 8.49 -12.81 -4.49
N THR A 143 9.64 -12.75 -3.82
CA THR A 143 9.76 -12.15 -2.48
C THR A 143 10.70 -10.97 -2.53
N LEU A 144 10.18 -9.77 -2.26
CA LEU A 144 10.94 -8.53 -2.13
C LEU A 144 11.05 -8.14 -0.67
N ARG A 145 12.26 -8.00 -0.17
CA ARG A 145 12.52 -7.44 1.17
C ARG A 145 13.16 -6.09 1.05
N TYR A 146 12.73 -5.14 1.87
CA TYR A 146 13.36 -3.83 1.95
C TYR A 146 13.17 -3.15 3.31
N THR A 147 13.85 -2.02 3.49
CA THR A 147 13.71 -1.17 4.66
C THR A 147 13.33 0.24 4.26
N GLN A 148 12.51 0.89 5.07
CA GLN A 148 12.22 2.31 4.93
C GLN A 148 12.20 3.01 6.29
N MET A 149 12.61 4.27 6.30
CA MET A 149 12.44 5.15 7.44
C MET A 149 11.01 5.68 7.49
N MET A 150 10.33 5.55 8.62
CA MET A 150 8.99 6.11 8.80
C MET A 150 9.09 7.61 9.15
N PRO A 151 8.46 8.51 8.37
CA PRO A 151 8.40 9.91 8.70
C PRO A 151 7.64 10.11 10.02
N ARG A 152 8.08 11.13 10.78
CA ARG A 152 7.39 11.56 12.00
C ARG A 152 6.50 12.73 11.65
N LEU A 153 5.21 12.62 11.99
CA LEU A 153 4.19 13.65 11.79
C LEU A 153 3.63 14.02 13.18
N GLY A 154 4.10 15.14 13.73
CA GLY A 154 3.86 15.47 15.13
C GLY A 154 4.39 14.36 16.05
N ASP A 155 3.52 13.74 16.83
CA ASP A 155 3.83 12.66 17.76
C ASP A 155 3.49 11.27 17.22
N ALA A 156 3.26 11.11 15.92
CA ALA A 156 3.08 9.78 15.31
C ALA A 156 4.16 9.47 14.27
N LEU A 157 4.46 8.19 14.10
CA LEU A 157 5.13 7.68 12.91
C LEU A 157 4.08 7.30 11.87
N GLN A 158 4.32 7.65 10.61
CA GLN A 158 3.45 7.25 9.52
C GLN A 158 4.09 6.14 8.69
N PHE A 159 3.36 5.06 8.49
CA PHE A 159 3.66 4.02 7.52
C PHE A 159 2.68 4.15 6.35
N ARG A 160 3.20 4.19 5.13
CA ARG A 160 2.38 4.16 3.90
C ARG A 160 2.75 2.95 3.07
N TYR A 161 1.75 2.37 2.44
CA TYR A 161 1.91 1.23 1.56
C TYR A 161 0.92 1.29 0.40
N ALA A 162 1.45 1.18 -0.80
CA ALA A 162 0.69 1.17 -2.04
C ALA A 162 0.28 -0.27 -2.38
N ALA A 163 -0.90 -0.73 -1.95
CA ALA A 163 -1.34 -2.10 -2.21
C ALA A 163 -1.94 -2.30 -3.61
N GLY A 164 -2.07 -1.22 -4.40
CA GLY A 164 -2.26 -1.26 -5.84
C GLY A 164 -3.29 -2.26 -6.39
N GLY A 165 -4.53 -1.81 -6.62
CA GLY A 165 -5.42 -2.42 -7.60
C GLY A 165 -5.34 -1.65 -8.92
N ARG A 166 -4.67 -2.21 -9.96
CA ARG A 166 -4.91 -1.93 -11.41
C ARG A 166 -3.90 -2.51 -12.41
N TYR A 167 -2.87 -3.25 -12.00
CA TYR A 167 -2.01 -3.97 -12.95
C TYR A 167 -2.64 -5.29 -13.41
N GLY A 168 -3.65 -5.18 -14.27
CA GLY A 168 -4.41 -6.33 -14.80
C GLY A 168 -5.35 -5.97 -15.95
N GLY A 169 -4.90 -5.18 -16.93
CA GLY A 169 -5.64 -4.94 -18.17
C GLY A 169 -6.58 -3.72 -18.11
N VAL A 170 -6.30 -2.73 -18.94
CA VAL A 170 -7.24 -1.64 -19.21
C VAL A 170 -8.54 -2.26 -19.75
N PRO A 171 -9.74 -1.93 -19.20
CA PRO A 171 -10.99 -2.23 -19.87
C PRO A 171 -10.96 -1.50 -21.21
N ARG A 172 -10.94 -2.24 -22.33
CA ARG A 172 -11.16 -1.64 -23.65
C ARG A 172 -12.59 -1.09 -23.68
N ASN A 173 -12.78 0.17 -23.31
CA ASN A 173 -13.81 0.99 -23.92
C ASN A 173 -13.24 1.53 -25.23
N VAL A 174 -13.01 0.62 -26.17
CA VAL A 174 -12.93 0.97 -27.58
C VAL A 174 -14.33 0.69 -28.10
N GLU A 175 -15.05 1.72 -28.54
CA GLU A 175 -16.29 1.54 -29.30
C GLU A 175 -16.03 0.47 -30.38
N GLY A 176 -16.69 -0.69 -30.25
CA GLY A 176 -16.54 -1.83 -31.16
C GLY A 176 -16.00 -3.14 -30.57
N ALA A 177 -15.58 -3.21 -29.30
CA ALA A 177 -15.16 -4.48 -28.69
C ALA A 177 -16.37 -5.29 -28.15
N GLN A 178 -16.92 -6.21 -28.94
CA GLN A 178 -17.92 -7.18 -28.49
C GLN A 178 -17.23 -8.33 -27.72
N GLY A 179 -17.31 -8.29 -26.40
CA GLY A 179 -16.90 -9.38 -25.50
C GLY A 179 -17.04 -8.96 -24.03
N PRO A 180 -17.34 -9.89 -23.10
CA PRO A 180 -17.57 -9.55 -21.69
C PRO A 180 -16.33 -8.86 -21.09
N ILE A 181 -16.54 -7.64 -20.59
CA ILE A 181 -15.55 -6.80 -19.92
C ILE A 181 -15.17 -7.50 -18.61
N ARG A 182 -13.99 -8.14 -18.56
CA ARG A 182 -13.42 -8.61 -17.30
C ARG A 182 -12.72 -7.42 -16.63
N THR A 183 -13.38 -6.82 -15.65
CA THR A 183 -12.75 -5.90 -14.70
C THR A 183 -11.50 -6.59 -14.11
N PRO A 184 -10.35 -5.90 -13.97
CA PRO A 184 -9.20 -6.48 -13.28
C PRO A 184 -9.62 -6.86 -11.87
N GLU A 185 -9.63 -8.15 -11.56
CA GLU A 185 -9.83 -8.62 -10.19
C GLU A 185 -8.73 -7.98 -9.33
N THR A 186 -9.13 -7.15 -8.36
CA THR A 186 -8.25 -6.75 -7.28
C THR A 186 -7.80 -8.01 -6.57
N VAL A 187 -6.53 -8.37 -6.75
CA VAL A 187 -5.95 -9.53 -6.08
C VAL A 187 -5.94 -9.24 -4.59
N PRO A 188 -6.55 -10.10 -3.76
CA PRO A 188 -6.56 -9.88 -2.32
C PRO A 188 -5.13 -9.88 -1.77
N MET A 189 -4.83 -8.87 -0.95
CA MET A 189 -3.55 -8.74 -0.28
C MET A 189 -3.72 -8.93 1.22
N ALA A 190 -3.00 -9.91 1.77
CA ALA A 190 -2.87 -10.04 3.22
C ALA A 190 -1.84 -9.03 3.74
N PHE A 191 -2.16 -8.35 4.84
CA PHE A 191 -1.26 -7.38 5.45
C PHE A 191 -1.12 -7.63 6.94
N ARG A 192 0.11 -7.61 7.44
CA ARG A 192 0.42 -7.70 8.86
C ARG A 192 1.57 -6.79 9.22
N MET A 193 1.35 -5.93 10.21
CA MET A 193 2.39 -5.10 10.81
C MET A 193 2.62 -5.51 12.27
N VAL A 194 3.88 -5.59 12.67
CA VAL A 194 4.30 -5.88 14.04
C VAL A 194 5.31 -4.85 14.48
N ALA A 195 5.07 -4.19 15.61
CA ALA A 195 6.10 -3.45 16.33
C ALA A 195 6.59 -4.27 17.51
N ASP A 196 7.90 -4.54 17.55
CA ASP A 196 8.53 -5.28 18.65
C ASP A 196 8.54 -4.50 19.96
N SER A 197 8.57 -3.16 19.86
CA SER A 197 8.49 -2.21 20.97
C SER A 197 7.10 -1.58 21.05
N GLY A 198 6.06 -2.41 21.16
CA GLY A 198 4.66 -1.97 21.21
C GLY A 198 4.34 -0.97 22.32
N ALA A 199 5.08 -0.97 23.43
CA ALA A 199 4.95 0.04 24.49
C ALA A 199 5.39 1.46 24.06
N MET A 200 6.15 1.58 22.97
CA MET A 200 6.51 2.87 22.38
C MET A 200 5.31 3.55 21.72
N PHE A 201 4.24 2.81 21.42
CA PHE A 201 3.13 3.29 20.61
C PHE A 201 1.80 3.18 21.36
N ARG A 202 0.97 4.22 21.25
CA ARG A 202 -0.47 4.17 21.54
C ARG A 202 -1.20 3.40 20.44
N ASP A 203 -2.52 3.31 20.53
CA ASP A 203 -3.31 2.55 19.56
C ASP A 203 -3.20 3.17 18.16
N PRO A 204 -2.73 2.40 17.16
CA PRO A 204 -2.62 2.88 15.80
C PRO A 204 -3.98 3.13 15.18
N PHE A 205 -4.02 4.08 14.26
CA PHE A 205 -5.21 4.36 13.45
C PHE A 205 -4.84 4.51 11.98
N SER A 206 -5.82 4.37 11.10
CA SER A 206 -5.66 4.57 9.67
C SER A 206 -6.86 5.35 9.14
N PRO A 207 -6.64 6.46 8.39
CA PRO A 207 -7.71 7.15 7.70
C PRO A 207 -8.19 6.41 6.44
N THR A 208 -7.47 5.36 6.02
CA THR A 208 -7.75 4.62 4.77
C THR A 208 -8.48 3.30 4.99
N HIS A 209 -8.31 2.69 6.17
CA HIS A 209 -8.75 1.33 6.45
C HIS A 209 -9.08 1.20 7.94
N GLU A 210 -10.12 0.46 8.27
CA GLU A 210 -10.35 0.04 9.65
C GLU A 210 -9.24 -0.93 10.10
N LEU A 211 -8.73 -0.74 11.32
CA LEU A 211 -7.63 -1.54 11.86
C LEU A 211 -8.11 -2.40 13.03
N ARG A 212 -7.68 -3.66 13.03
CA ARG A 212 -7.65 -4.53 14.21
C ARG A 212 -6.27 -4.44 14.84
N VAL A 213 -6.27 -4.10 16.12
CA VAL A 213 -5.06 -3.90 16.92
C VAL A 213 -5.05 -4.91 18.06
N GLU A 214 -3.99 -5.69 18.15
CA GLU A 214 -3.78 -6.65 19.23
C GLU A 214 -2.47 -6.33 19.96
N ARG A 215 -2.50 -6.36 21.29
CA ARG A 215 -1.31 -6.19 22.13
C ARG A 215 -1.00 -7.50 22.84
N HIS A 216 0.20 -8.02 22.61
CA HIS A 216 0.69 -9.25 23.23
C HIS A 216 2.01 -8.96 23.94
N ARG A 217 1.98 -8.83 25.27
CA ARG A 217 3.13 -8.39 26.09
C ARG A 217 3.70 -7.06 25.59
N ALA A 218 4.93 -7.06 25.09
CA ALA A 218 5.61 -5.90 24.53
C ALA A 218 5.38 -5.73 23.02
N ARG A 219 4.66 -6.62 22.32
CA ARG A 219 4.43 -6.52 20.88
C ARG A 219 3.07 -5.91 20.56
N LEU A 220 3.05 -5.05 19.54
CA LEU A 220 1.84 -4.49 18.94
C LEU A 220 1.65 -5.10 17.56
N VAL A 221 0.49 -5.69 17.30
CA VAL A 221 0.15 -6.29 16.01
C VAL A 221 -1.01 -5.52 15.40
N VAL A 222 -0.84 -5.07 14.16
CA VAL A 222 -1.82 -4.27 13.41
C VAL A 222 -2.18 -5.00 12.13
N ARG A 223 -3.47 -5.14 11.87
CA ARG A 223 -4.01 -5.71 10.64
C ARG A 223 -5.22 -4.90 10.16
N PRO A 224 -5.40 -4.68 8.85
CA PRO A 224 -6.68 -4.21 8.33
C PRO A 224 -7.81 -5.18 8.70
N ALA A 225 -9.03 -4.68 8.86
CA ALA A 225 -10.20 -5.50 9.20
C ALA A 225 -10.62 -6.44 8.05
N SER A 226 -10.31 -6.07 6.81
CA SER A 226 -10.54 -6.83 5.59
C SER A 226 -9.23 -7.06 4.83
N GLU A 227 -9.27 -7.85 3.75
CA GLU A 227 -8.15 -7.90 2.81
C GLU A 227 -7.84 -6.50 2.25
N LEU A 228 -6.55 -6.25 2.05
CA LEU A 228 -6.07 -4.92 1.69
C LEU A 228 -6.36 -4.65 0.21
N THR A 229 -7.07 -3.55 -0.06
CA THR A 229 -7.34 -3.05 -1.41
C THR A 229 -7.04 -1.57 -1.47
N GLY A 230 -6.29 -1.12 -2.47
CA GLY A 230 -5.85 0.27 -2.54
C GLY A 230 -4.81 0.64 -1.49
N ASP A 231 -4.63 1.93 -1.25
CA ASP A 231 -3.48 2.43 -0.49
C ASP A 231 -3.75 2.43 1.01
N LEU A 232 -2.79 1.92 1.78
CA LEU A 232 -2.84 1.87 3.24
C LEU A 232 -1.96 2.97 3.84
N SER A 233 -2.53 3.74 4.78
CA SER A 233 -1.78 4.66 5.64
C SER A 233 -2.05 4.34 7.10
N VAL A 234 -1.03 3.91 7.84
CA VAL A 234 -1.11 3.65 9.28
C VAL A 234 -0.34 4.72 10.04
N PHE A 235 -0.98 5.33 11.03
CA PHE A 235 -0.37 6.22 12.00
C PHE A 235 -0.14 5.45 13.30
N LEU A 236 1.09 5.50 13.81
CA LEU A 236 1.49 4.93 15.09
C LEU A 236 1.85 6.07 16.06
N PRO A 237 0.90 6.57 16.87
CA PRO A 237 1.19 7.62 17.85
C PRO A 237 2.16 7.11 18.91
N LEU A 238 3.11 7.95 19.32
CA LEU A 238 4.09 7.63 20.35
C LEU A 238 3.44 7.73 21.75
N ALA A 239 3.87 6.86 22.66
CA ALA A 239 3.36 6.82 24.03
C ALA A 239 3.83 8.01 24.90
N GLY A 240 4.87 8.73 24.48
CA GLY A 240 5.41 9.90 25.20
C GLY A 240 4.58 11.18 25.00
N GLY A 241 4.36 11.93 26.08
CA GLY A 241 3.65 13.23 26.08
C GLY A 241 2.31 13.21 26.80
N LEU A 242 1.98 14.31 27.50
CA LEU A 242 0.69 14.53 28.18
C LEU A 242 -0.48 14.66 27.20
N VAL A 243 -0.21 14.91 25.91
CA VAL A 243 -1.17 14.91 24.81
C VAL A 243 -0.38 14.52 23.57
N GLY A 244 -0.81 13.50 22.82
CA GLY A 244 -0.24 13.18 21.52
C GLY A 244 -0.91 14.02 20.44
N MET A 245 -0.15 14.83 19.70
CA MET A 245 -0.69 15.61 18.57
C MET A 245 -0.08 15.14 17.26
N THR A 246 -0.89 14.76 16.28
CA THR A 246 -0.45 14.36 14.94
C THR A 246 -0.99 15.34 13.92
N VAL A 247 -0.11 15.97 13.12
CA VAL A 247 -0.51 16.81 11.99
C VAL A 247 -0.04 16.17 10.71
N ALA A 248 -0.97 15.79 9.85
CA ALA A 248 -0.70 15.34 8.49
C ALA A 248 -1.10 16.45 7.52
N THR A 249 -0.13 17.04 6.83
CA THR A 249 -0.37 18.08 5.81
C THR A 249 -0.34 17.47 4.41
N HIS A 250 -1.17 17.98 3.52
CA HIS A 250 -1.14 17.63 2.10
C HIS A 250 -1.38 18.87 1.25
N ARG A 251 -0.64 19.00 0.16
CA ARG A 251 -0.84 20.08 -0.82
C ARG A 251 -0.63 19.54 -2.23
N PRO A 252 -1.71 19.33 -3.00
CA PRO A 252 -1.59 19.00 -4.42
C PRO A 252 -0.97 20.17 -5.19
N ASN A 253 -0.32 19.87 -6.31
CA ASN A 253 0.35 20.88 -7.11
C ASN A 253 -0.68 21.80 -7.78
N GLY A 254 -0.63 23.11 -7.48
CA GLY A 254 -1.60 24.10 -8.00
C GLY A 254 -2.88 24.28 -7.18
N GLU A 255 -3.06 23.57 -6.07
CA GLU A 255 -4.24 23.69 -5.20
C GLU A 255 -3.92 24.24 -3.80
N ALA A 256 -4.97 24.64 -3.07
CA ALA A 256 -4.87 24.99 -1.66
C ALA A 256 -4.59 23.73 -0.83
N GLY A 257 -3.59 23.81 0.06
CA GLY A 257 -3.24 22.69 0.94
C GLY A 257 -4.27 22.48 2.05
N TYR A 258 -4.37 21.25 2.54
CA TYR A 258 -5.17 20.87 3.69
C TYR A 258 -4.33 20.13 4.72
N PHE A 259 -4.86 20.02 5.94
CA PHE A 259 -4.23 19.23 7.00
C PHE A 259 -5.26 18.49 7.84
N MET A 260 -4.84 17.38 8.42
CA MET A 260 -5.56 16.66 9.46
C MET A 260 -4.78 16.81 10.77
N LEU A 261 -5.42 17.33 11.80
CA LEU A 261 -4.90 17.35 13.17
C LEU A 261 -5.64 16.31 14.00
N THR A 262 -4.91 15.34 14.53
CA THR A 262 -5.42 14.39 15.53
C THR A 262 -4.83 14.76 16.88
N VAL A 263 -5.69 14.98 17.87
CA VAL A 263 -5.29 15.20 19.26
C VAL A 263 -5.72 13.99 20.07
N VAL A 264 -4.75 13.25 20.59
CA VAL A 264 -4.94 12.11 21.48
C VAL A 264 -4.63 12.58 22.90
N PRO A 265 -5.63 12.82 23.76
CA PRO A 265 -5.36 13.24 25.13
C PRO A 265 -4.48 12.21 25.87
N ALA A 266 -3.77 12.62 26.92
CA ALA A 266 -3.12 11.65 27.81
C ALA A 266 -4.15 10.61 28.27
N ALA A 267 -3.67 9.37 28.40
CA ALA A 267 -4.29 8.48 29.37
C ALA A 267 -4.00 9.09 30.74
N THR A 268 -4.88 9.98 31.20
CA THR A 268 -4.89 10.39 32.59
C THR A 268 -5.54 9.24 33.37
N ASP A 269 -4.93 8.85 34.50
CA ASP A 269 -5.65 8.24 35.63
C ASP A 269 -6.61 9.27 36.26
N ALA A 270 -7.36 9.99 35.41
CA ALA A 270 -8.40 10.88 35.86
C ALA A 270 -9.47 9.98 36.46
N ALA A 271 -9.86 10.29 37.70
CA ALA A 271 -10.98 9.67 38.37
C ALA A 271 -12.13 9.52 37.36
N SER A 272 -12.66 8.29 37.24
CA SER A 272 -13.86 8.00 36.47
C SER A 272 -14.87 9.12 36.70
N VAL A 273 -15.15 9.89 35.65
CA VAL A 273 -16.22 10.89 35.72
C VAL A 273 -17.52 10.08 35.69
N PRO A 274 -18.37 10.14 36.73
CA PRO A 274 -19.66 9.48 36.71
C PRO A 274 -20.44 9.97 35.49
N ARG A 275 -21.03 9.04 34.74
CA ARG A 275 -21.89 9.37 33.60
C ARG A 275 -23.24 8.72 33.82
N ASP A 276 -24.30 9.52 33.69
CA ASP A 276 -25.64 8.99 33.53
C ASP A 276 -25.82 8.57 32.07
N VAL A 277 -26.04 7.27 31.86
CA VAL A 277 -26.24 6.69 30.53
C VAL A 277 -27.66 6.14 30.47
N THR A 278 -28.50 6.75 29.64
CA THR A 278 -29.83 6.23 29.34
C THR A 278 -29.78 5.45 28.03
N VAL A 279 -30.11 4.17 28.08
CA VAL A 279 -30.21 3.30 26.90
C VAL A 279 -31.68 3.18 26.53
N VAL A 280 -32.04 3.64 25.34
CA VAL A 280 -33.37 3.45 24.76
C VAL A 280 -33.28 2.29 23.77
N LEU A 281 -33.95 1.19 24.08
CA LEU A 281 -34.11 0.06 23.15
C LEU A 281 -35.48 0.12 22.50
N ASP A 282 -35.49 0.14 21.18
CA ASP A 282 -36.68 -0.10 20.38
C ASP A 282 -36.97 -1.61 20.37
N ILE A 283 -38.20 -2.01 20.71
CA ILE A 283 -38.64 -3.42 20.79
C ILE A 283 -39.80 -3.70 19.84
N SER A 284 -39.79 -3.07 18.66
CA SER A 284 -40.75 -3.32 17.57
C SER A 284 -40.92 -4.79 17.21
#